data_AF-A0A8T4CJ34-F1
#
_entry.id   AF-A0A8T4CJ34-F1
#
_cell.length_a   1.000
_cell.length_b   1.000
_cell.length_c   1.000
_cell.angle_alpha   90.00
_cell.angle_beta   90.00
_cell.angle_gamma   90.00
#
_symmetry.space_group_name_H-M   'P 1'
#
loop_
_entity.id
_entity.type
_entity.pdbx_description
1 polymer ?
#
loop_
_entity_poly.entity_id
_entity_poly.type
_entity_poly.pdbx_seq_one_letter_code
_entity_poly.pdbx_strand_id
1 'polypeptide(L)'
;MATSIKIRERDKRRLDRLQGELTVRHGRKVSQQELLSLLLNLADKEKRRLLADATRPMSKREIASLKRLCVDTGVETREEEIDRVLTEAEG
;
A
#
# COMPACT_ATOMS: atom_id res chain seq x y z
N MET A 1 24.86 10.03 2.17
CA MET A 1 24.26 11.17 1.45
C MET A 1 22.89 11.44 2.03
N ALA A 2 22.50 12.70 2.24
CA ALA A 2 21.19 13.06 2.74
C ALA A 2 20.31 13.56 1.59
N THR A 3 19.12 12.99 1.44
CA THR A 3 18.14 13.40 0.43
C THR A 3 17.07 14.27 1.09
N SER A 4 16.75 15.40 0.48
CA SER A 4 15.71 16.32 0.98
C SER A 4 14.35 15.91 0.44
N ILE A 5 13.37 15.73 1.32
CA ILE A 5 11.99 15.37 0.97
C ILE A 5 11.09 16.52 1.43
N LYS A 6 10.23 17.01 0.53
CA LYS A 6 9.21 18.01 0.86
C LYS A 6 8.05 17.33 1.58
N ILE A 7 7.76 17.80 2.80
CA ILE A 7 6.68 17.26 3.64
C ILE A 7 5.71 18.41 3.93
N ARG A 8 4.41 18.12 3.87
CA ARG A 8 3.38 19.09 4.25
C ARG A 8 3.42 19.32 5.75
N GLU A 9 3.12 20.55 6.19
CA GLU A 9 3.21 20.93 7.60
C GLU A 9 2.34 20.04 8.52
N ARG A 10 1.17 19.61 8.04
CA ARG A 10 0.31 18.63 8.73
C ARG A 10 1.03 17.31 9.02
N ASP A 11 1.75 16.79 8.03
CA ASP A 11 2.38 15.48 8.12
C ASP A 11 3.68 15.57 8.93
N LYS A 12 4.38 16.70 8.84
CA LYS A 12 5.51 17.02 9.71
C LYS A 12 5.13 16.96 11.19
N ARG A 13 4.01 17.58 11.59
CA ARG A 13 3.52 17.50 12.98
C ARG A 13 3.23 16.06 13.45
N ARG A 14 2.80 15.18 12.54
CA ARG A 14 2.59 13.75 12.86
C ARG A 14 3.92 13.04 13.08
N LEU A 15 4.92 13.31 12.24
CA LEU A 15 6.27 12.76 12.39
C LEU A 15 6.92 13.23 13.70
N ASP A 16 6.80 14.51 14.03
CA ASP A 16 7.37 15.07 15.26
C ASP A 16 6.75 14.44 16.52
N ARG A 17 5.43 14.18 16.49
CA ARG A 17 4.75 13.47 17.58
C ARG A 17 5.28 12.04 17.74
N LEU A 18 5.38 11.27 16.65
CA LEU A 18 5.92 9.90 16.68
C LEU A 18 7.37 9.87 17.16
N GLN A 19 8.19 10.84 16.74
CA GLN A 19 9.57 10.98 17.21
C GLN A 19 9.63 11.24 18.72
N GLY A 20 8.74 12.09 19.24
CA GLY A 20 8.63 12.36 20.67
C GLY A 20 8.26 11.11 21.47
N GLU A 21 7.25 10.37 21.03
CA GLU A 21 6.83 9.11 21.66
C GLU A 21 7.97 8.07 21.67
N LEU A 22 8.68 7.92 20.55
CA LEU A 22 9.84 7.04 20.47
C LEU A 22 11.00 7.50 21.35
N THR A 23 11.24 8.81 21.43
CA THR A 23 12.29 9.39 22.28
C THR A 23 12.04 9.06 23.75
N VAL A 24 10.78 9.19 24.19
CA VAL A 24 10.37 8.82 25.56
C VAL A 24 10.55 7.32 25.80
N ARG A 25 10.08 6.47 24.87
CA ARG A 25 10.19 5.01 25.02
C ARG A 25 11.64 4.50 25.01
N HIS A 26 12.50 5.08 24.19
CA HIS A 26 13.91 4.66 24.11
C HIS A 26 14.80 5.29 25.18
N GLY A 27 14.31 6.30 25.91
CA GLY A 27 15.11 7.04 26.89
C GLY A 27 16.25 7.86 26.27
N ARG A 28 16.26 8.04 24.95
CA ARG A 28 17.25 8.84 24.22
C ARG A 28 16.61 9.57 23.06
N LYS A 29 17.22 10.68 22.66
CA LYS A 29 16.80 11.43 21.47
C LYS A 29 16.87 10.54 20.23
N VAL A 30 15.73 10.32 19.60
CA VAL A 30 15.62 9.65 18.29
C VAL A 30 15.66 10.73 17.22
N SER A 31 16.44 10.54 16.15
CA SER A 31 16.48 11.51 15.04
C SER A 31 15.31 11.30 14.05
N GLN A 32 14.96 12.32 13.26
CA GLN A 32 13.96 12.15 12.20
C GLN A 32 14.38 11.11 11.14
N GLN A 33 15.68 11.04 10.83
CA GLN A 33 16.21 10.03 9.92
C GLN A 33 16.02 8.62 10.48
N GLU A 34 16.29 8.44 11.78
CA GLU A 34 16.09 7.15 12.45
C GLU A 34 14.62 6.73 12.51
N LEU A 35 13.71 7.66 12.82
CA LEU A 35 12.27 7.42 12.71
C LEU A 35 11.88 7.00 11.28
N LEU A 36 12.38 7.70 10.27
CA LEU A 36 12.06 7.39 8.88
C LEU A 36 12.57 5.99 8.49
N SER A 37 13.79 5.62 8.90
CA SER A 37 14.33 4.28 8.68
C SER A 37 13.48 3.19 9.34
N LEU A 38 13.00 3.43 10.57
CA LEU A 38 12.09 2.50 11.26
C LEU A 38 10.76 2.35 10.52
N LEU A 39 10.17 3.46 10.06
CA LEU A 39 8.92 3.44 9.29
C LEU A 39 9.09 2.70 7.96
N LEU A 40 10.22 2.88 7.27
CA LEU A 40 10.53 2.15 6.03
C LEU A 40 10.69 0.65 6.29
N ASN A 41 11.40 0.27 7.35
CA ASN A 41 11.55 -1.15 7.72
C ASN A 41 10.19 -1.80 8.05
N LEU A 42 9.27 -1.07 8.70
CA LEU A 42 7.92 -1.55 8.96
C LEU A 42 7.10 -1.66 7.67
N ALA A 43 7.21 -0.65 6.80
CA ALA A 43 6.58 -0.65 5.48
C ALA A 43 7.05 -1.81 4.61
N ASP A 44 8.33 -2.17 4.63
CA ASP A 44 8.87 -3.30 3.87
C ASP A 44 8.34 -4.65 4.37
N LYS A 45 8.19 -4.80 5.70
CA LYS A 45 7.57 -6.01 6.29
C LYS A 45 6.09 -6.15 5.89
N GLU A 46 5.38 -5.03 5.79
CA GLU A 46 3.96 -4.97 5.45
C GLU A 46 3.72 -4.54 3.98
N LYS A 47 4.69 -4.78 3.09
CA LYS A 47 4.72 -4.23 1.73
C LYS A 47 3.45 -4.51 0.93
N ARG A 48 2.90 -5.74 1.01
CA ARG A 48 1.67 -6.11 0.31
C ARG A 48 0.48 -5.26 0.77
N ARG A 49 0.31 -5.09 2.08
CA ARG A 49 -0.76 -4.27 2.65
C ARG A 49 -0.59 -2.80 2.32
N LEU A 50 0.64 -2.28 2.44
CA LEU A 50 0.95 -0.90 2.08
C LEU A 50 0.62 -0.61 0.61
N LEU A 51 1.00 -1.51 -0.31
CA LEU A 51 0.69 -1.37 -1.73
C LEU A 51 -0.81 -1.47 -1.98
N ALA A 52 -1.53 -2.37 -1.30
CA ALA A 52 -2.98 -2.49 -1.40
C ALA A 52 -3.71 -1.22 -0.92
N ASP A 53 -3.26 -0.61 0.18
CA ASP A 53 -3.81 0.66 0.69
C ASP A 53 -3.42 1.85 -0.20
N ALA A 54 -2.24 1.81 -0.83
CA ALA A 54 -1.77 2.84 -1.76
C ALA A 54 -2.45 2.78 -3.13
N THR A 55 -2.78 1.58 -3.60
CA THR A 55 -3.71 1.39 -4.72
C THR A 55 -5.10 1.76 -4.24
N ARG A 56 -5.54 2.99 -4.54
CA ARG A 56 -6.89 3.47 -4.22
C ARG A 56 -7.90 2.35 -4.53
N PRO A 57 -8.58 1.77 -3.51
CA PRO A 57 -9.66 0.84 -3.79
C PRO A 57 -10.70 1.59 -4.61
N MET A 58 -11.21 0.95 -5.66
CA MET A 58 -12.25 1.52 -6.50
C MET A 58 -13.35 2.07 -5.59
N SER A 59 -13.68 3.35 -5.77
CA SER A 59 -14.80 3.97 -5.08
C SER A 59 -16.07 3.16 -5.36
N LYS A 60 -17.07 3.24 -4.47
CA LYS A 60 -18.36 2.56 -4.67
C LYS A 60 -18.98 2.86 -6.05
N ARG A 61 -18.73 4.07 -6.59
CA ARG A 61 -19.15 4.48 -7.94
C ARG A 61 -18.39 3.73 -9.03
N GLU A 62 -17.07 3.63 -8.92
CA GLU A 62 -16.23 2.87 -9.87
C GLU A 62 -16.60 1.38 -9.84
N ILE A 63 -16.83 0.79 -8.66
CA ILE A 63 -17.30 -0.60 -8.53
C ILE A 63 -18.67 -0.77 -9.21
N ALA A 64 -19.60 0.16 -9.00
CA ALA A 64 -20.93 0.10 -9.62
C ALA A 64 -20.86 0.24 -11.15
N SER A 65 -19.98 1.11 -11.67
CA SER A 65 -19.73 1.23 -13.11
C SER A 65 -19.11 -0.05 -13.68
N LEU A 66 -18.13 -0.64 -13.00
CA LEU A 66 -17.51 -1.90 -13.42
C LEU A 66 -18.55 -3.04 -13.47
N LYS A 67 -19.39 -3.17 -12.45
CA LYS A 67 -20.47 -4.18 -12.42
C LYS A 67 -21.48 -4.03 -13.56
N ARG A 68 -21.69 -2.81 -14.08
CA ARG A 68 -22.54 -2.58 -15.25
C ARG A 68 -21.90 -2.99 -16.57
N LEU A 69 -20.57 -3.10 -16.60
CA LEU A 69 -19.82 -3.59 -17.76
C LEU A 69 -19.68 -5.11 -17.76
N CYS A 70 -19.85 -5.75 -16.61
CA CYS A 70 -19.90 -7.21 -16.52
C CYS A 70 -21.17 -7.74 -17.19
N VAL A 71 -20.99 -8.62 -18.17
CA VAL A 71 -22.08 -9.40 -18.75
C VAL A 71 -22.06 -10.75 -18.06
N ASP A 72 -23.18 -11.14 -17.48
CA ASP A 72 -23.36 -12.50 -16.99
C ASP A 72 -23.53 -13.42 -18.21
N THR A 73 -22.52 -14.24 -18.46
CA THR A 73 -22.51 -15.19 -19.59
C THR A 73 -23.23 -16.49 -19.23
N GLY A 74 -23.64 -16.68 -17.97
CA GLY A 74 -24.21 -17.94 -17.47
C GLY A 74 -23.22 -19.12 -17.46
N VAL A 75 -21.95 -18.86 -17.77
CA VAL A 75 -20.89 -19.87 -17.80
C VAL A 75 -20.10 -19.74 -16.50
N GLU A 76 -20.12 -20.80 -15.70
CA GLU A 76 -19.25 -20.91 -14.54
C GLU A 76 -17.85 -21.32 -15.01
N THR A 77 -16.90 -20.38 -14.98
CA THR A 77 -15.50 -20.68 -15.31
C THR A 77 -14.70 -20.96 -14.06
N ARG A 78 -13.97 -22.08 -14.06
CA ARG A 78 -13.04 -22.43 -12.97
C ARG A 78 -11.63 -21.95 -13.28
N GLU A 79 -10.80 -21.80 -12.25
CA GLU A 79 -9.41 -21.34 -12.38
C GLU A 79 -8.62 -22.24 -13.34
N GLU A 80 -8.81 -23.56 -13.27
CA GLU A 80 -8.09 -24.51 -14.14
C GLU A 80 -8.51 -24.42 -15.61
N GLU A 81 -9.67 -23.85 -15.92
CA GLU A 81 -10.14 -23.60 -17.30
C GLU A 81 -9.54 -22.31 -17.86
N ILE A 82 -9.37 -21.29 -17.02
CA ILE A 82 -8.71 -20.02 -17.36
C ILE A 82 -7.24 -20.28 -17.68
N ASP A 83 -6.56 -21.04 -16.82
CA ASP A 83 -5.14 -21.36 -16.97
C ASP A 83 -4.86 -22.17 -18.22
N ARG A 84 -5.74 -23.11 -18.59
CA ARG A 84 -5.63 -23.86 -19.86
C ARG A 84 -5.64 -22.92 -21.06
N VAL A 85 -6.59 -22.00 -21.12
CA VAL A 85 -6.71 -21.06 -22.26
C VAL A 85 -5.56 -20.05 -22.31
N LEU A 86 -5.12 -19.55 -21.16
CA LEU A 86 -4.08 -18.51 -21.09
C LEU A 86 -2.66 -19.06 -21.18
N THR A 87 -2.42 -20.31 -20.81
CA THR A 87 -1.08 -20.92 -20.81
C THR A 87 -0.81 -21.74 -22.08
N GLU A 88 -1.84 -22.29 -22.73
CA GLU A 88 -1.69 -22.98 -24.03
C GLU A 88 -1.52 -22.02 -25.22
N ALA A 89 -1.72 -20.71 -25.02
CA ALA A 89 -1.54 -19.68 -26.06
C ALA A 89 -0.05 -19.28 -26.29
N GLU A 90 0.88 -19.79 -25.50
CA GLU A 90 2.34 -19.58 -25.65
C GLU A 90 3.12 -20.87 -25.98
N GLY A 91 2.48 -21.84 -26.66
CA GLY A 91 3.11 -23.08 -27.16
C GLY A 91 3.31 -23.09 -28.67
#